data_AF-A0A380JRH9-F1
#
_entry.id   AF-A0A380JRH9-F1
#
_cell.length_a   1.000
_cell.length_b   1.000
_cell.length_c   1.000
_cell.angle_alpha   90.00
_cell.angle_beta   90.00
_cell.angle_gamma   90.00
#
_symmetry.space_group_name_H-M   'P 1'
#
loop_
_entity.id
_entity.type
_entity.pdbx_description
1 polymer ?
#
loop_
_entity_poly.entity_id
_entity_poly.type
_entity_poly.pdbx_seq_one_letter_code
_entity_poly.pdbx_strand_id
1 'polypeptide(L)'
;MKKCSIIAIVVVGVMATATTPELSNKLFSQSVTVVAVSKEYQNALETAKMVKDANMSKKAFYDMMINESKFEKKAVDYAAKKLKINWKKNALAQAKSMQKFGASKETIKEQLSANSDGGGFTKKEVNYAIKHLEDNNKDK
;
A
#
# COMPACT_ATOMS: atom_id res chain seq x y z
N MET A 1 5.60 -22.96 -7.80
CA MET A 1 5.55 -23.34 -6.37
C MET A 1 6.77 -22.73 -5.69
N LYS A 2 6.56 -22.08 -4.54
CA LYS A 2 7.58 -21.29 -3.83
C LYS A 2 8.63 -22.23 -3.25
N LYS A 3 9.90 -22.01 -3.57
CA LYS A 3 11.01 -22.70 -2.91
C LYS A 3 11.15 -22.12 -1.50
N CYS A 4 10.79 -22.91 -0.49
CA CYS A 4 11.11 -22.65 0.90
C CYS A 4 12.61 -22.91 1.09
N SER A 5 13.40 -21.85 1.25
CA SER A 5 14.75 -22.00 1.79
C SER A 5 14.64 -22.18 3.29
N ILE A 6 14.76 -23.43 3.73
CA ILE A 6 14.92 -23.82 5.12
C ILE A 6 16.35 -23.43 5.51
N ILE A 7 16.50 -22.45 6.40
CA ILE A 7 17.79 -22.21 7.07
C ILE A 7 17.80 -23.10 8.30
N ALA A 8 18.44 -24.26 8.18
CA ALA A 8 18.74 -25.13 9.30
C ALA A 8 19.80 -24.44 10.18
N ILE A 9 19.41 -24.01 11.38
CA ILE A 9 20.35 -23.52 12.38
C ILE A 9 20.90 -24.75 13.10
N VAL A 10 22.04 -25.26 12.62
CA VAL A 10 22.85 -26.21 13.37
C VAL A 10 23.69 -25.39 14.36
N VAL A 11 23.30 -25.42 15.64
CA VAL A 11 24.12 -24.86 16.72
C VAL A 11 25.23 -25.86 17.01
N VAL A 12 26.40 -25.67 16.42
CA VAL A 12 27.61 -26.48 16.71
C VAL A 12 28.43 -25.76 17.79
N GLY A 13 28.82 -26.55 18.79
CA GLY A 13 29.55 -26.12 19.97
C GLY A 13 30.91 -25.48 19.71
N VAL A 14 31.33 -24.70 20.70
CA VAL A 14 32.53 -23.86 20.77
C VAL A 14 33.82 -24.69 20.61
N MET A 15 34.64 -24.35 19.61
CA MET A 15 36.09 -24.61 19.63
C MET A 15 36.86 -23.40 19.08
N ALA A 16 37.87 -22.97 19.84
CA ALA A 16 38.72 -21.83 19.57
C ALA A 16 39.55 -22.01 18.29
N THR A 17 39.32 -21.14 17.30
CA THR A 17 40.24 -20.87 16.18
C THR A 17 40.18 -19.37 15.88
N ALA A 18 41.25 -18.76 15.39
CA ALA A 18 41.38 -17.32 15.13
C ALA A 18 40.35 -16.85 14.09
N THR A 19 39.14 -16.54 14.54
CA THR A 19 38.04 -16.09 13.68
C THR A 19 38.11 -14.57 13.51
N THR A 20 38.30 -14.16 12.27
CA THR A 20 38.06 -12.80 11.78
C THR A 20 36.71 -12.27 12.30
N PRO A 21 36.70 -11.26 13.20
CA PRO A 21 35.46 -10.74 13.78
C PRO A 21 34.52 -10.09 12.73
N GLU A 22 35.04 -9.77 11.55
CA GLU A 22 34.27 -9.14 10.48
C GLU A 22 33.16 -10.04 9.90
N LEU A 23 33.38 -11.35 9.74
CA LEU A 23 32.33 -12.23 9.20
C LEU A 23 31.17 -12.39 10.19
N SER A 24 31.48 -12.57 11.48
CA SER A 24 30.46 -12.70 12.53
C SER A 24 29.61 -11.43 12.64
N ASN A 25 30.24 -10.25 12.67
CA ASN A 25 29.54 -8.97 12.72
C ASN A 25 28.69 -8.73 11.46
N LYS A 26 29.16 -9.14 10.27
CA LYS A 26 28.41 -9.02 9.02
C LYS A 26 27.20 -9.96 8.96
N LEU A 27 27.33 -11.20 9.45
CA LEU A 27 26.23 -12.17 9.55
C LEU A 27 25.17 -11.72 10.55
N PHE A 28 25.59 -11.23 11.72
CA PHE A 28 24.68 -10.70 12.74
C PHE A 28 23.94 -9.46 12.22
N SER A 29 24.67 -8.48 11.65
CA SER A 29 24.09 -7.29 11.04
C SER A 29 23.08 -7.64 9.94
N GLN A 30 23.41 -8.58 9.05
CA GLN A 30 22.49 -9.03 7.99
C GLN A 30 21.22 -9.65 8.56
N SER A 31 21.33 -10.51 9.58
CA SER A 31 20.16 -11.15 10.20
C SER A 31 19.22 -10.13 10.86
N VAL A 32 19.78 -9.13 11.56
CA VAL A 32 19.02 -8.03 12.17
C VAL A 32 18.33 -7.20 11.09
N THR A 33 19.03 -6.85 10.01
CA THR A 33 18.43 -6.14 8.88
C THR A 33 17.30 -6.92 8.23
N VAL A 34 17.45 -8.25 8.02
CA VAL A 34 16.39 -9.09 7.44
C VAL A 34 15.16 -9.14 8.34
N VAL A 35 15.34 -9.28 9.66
CA VAL A 35 14.22 -9.27 10.63
C VAL A 35 13.54 -7.90 10.66
N ALA A 36 14.30 -6.81 10.68
CA ALA A 36 13.77 -5.45 10.66
C ALA A 36 12.94 -5.18 9.39
N VAL A 37 13.48 -5.55 8.22
CA VAL A 37 12.76 -5.48 6.93
C VAL A 37 11.49 -6.33 6.98
N SER A 38 11.54 -7.55 7.53
CA SER A 38 10.33 -8.38 7.67
C SER A 38 9.27 -7.72 8.56
N LYS A 39 9.68 -7.11 9.67
CA LYS A 39 8.76 -6.44 10.60
C LYS A 39 8.13 -5.20 9.99
N GLU A 40 8.91 -4.40 9.27
CA GLU A 40 8.41 -3.22 8.55
C GLU A 40 7.34 -3.61 7.54
N TYR A 41 7.54 -4.68 6.76
CA TYR A 41 6.59 -5.12 5.75
C TYR A 41 5.28 -5.62 6.37
N GLN A 42 5.36 -6.26 7.55
CA GLN A 42 4.18 -6.63 8.33
C GLN A 42 3.43 -5.40 8.84
N ASN A 43 4.14 -4.45 9.44
CA ASN A 43 3.55 -3.22 9.95
C ASN A 43 2.89 -2.41 8.83
N ALA A 44 3.56 -2.26 7.68
CA ALA A 44 3.00 -1.60 6.51
C ALA A 44 1.75 -2.32 5.99
N LEU A 45 1.71 -3.66 6.01
CA LEU A 45 0.53 -4.42 5.64
C LEU A 45 -0.64 -4.18 6.61
N GLU A 46 -0.40 -4.15 7.92
CA GLU A 46 -1.45 -3.89 8.90
C GLU A 46 -1.97 -2.45 8.80
N THR A 47 -1.11 -1.44 8.68
CA THR A 47 -1.55 -0.06 8.46
C THR A 47 -2.34 0.06 7.14
N ALA A 48 -1.86 -0.57 6.07
CA ALA A 48 -2.57 -0.59 4.80
C ALA A 48 -3.98 -1.20 4.91
N LYS A 49 -4.19 -2.23 5.76
CA LYS A 49 -5.54 -2.79 5.99
C LYS A 49 -6.46 -1.81 6.69
N MET A 50 -5.95 -0.99 7.61
CA MET A 50 -6.76 0.01 8.32
C MET A 50 -7.24 1.12 7.39
N VAL A 51 -6.43 1.50 6.39
CA VAL A 51 -6.69 2.67 5.55
C VAL A 51 -7.21 2.34 4.16
N LYS A 52 -7.20 1.07 3.72
CA LYS A 52 -7.64 0.66 2.37
C LYS A 52 -9.10 1.04 2.07
N ASP A 53 -9.94 1.13 3.09
CA ASP A 53 -11.38 1.39 2.96
C ASP A 53 -11.71 2.89 2.96
N ALA A 54 -10.70 3.76 3.09
CA ALA A 54 -10.82 5.21 2.90
C ALA A 54 -11.01 5.61 1.42
N ASN A 55 -11.09 4.65 0.49
CA ASN A 55 -11.32 4.86 -0.93
C ASN A 55 -10.35 5.86 -1.58
N MET A 56 -9.09 5.91 -1.13
CA MET A 56 -8.08 6.80 -1.69
C MET A 56 -7.61 6.35 -3.08
N SER A 57 -7.09 7.29 -3.86
CA SER A 57 -6.30 7.03 -5.04
C SER A 57 -5.00 6.31 -4.68
N LYS A 58 -4.37 5.70 -5.67
CA LYS A 58 -3.04 5.11 -5.48
C LYS A 58 -2.04 6.14 -4.99
N LYS A 59 -2.08 7.37 -5.54
CA LYS A 59 -1.17 8.43 -5.16
C LYS A 59 -1.36 8.81 -3.69
N ALA A 60 -2.59 9.12 -3.28
CA ALA A 60 -2.90 9.51 -1.92
C ALA A 60 -2.58 8.40 -0.89
N PHE A 61 -2.88 7.14 -1.22
CA PHE A 61 -2.49 6.01 -0.36
C PHE A 61 -0.98 5.91 -0.18
N TYR A 62 -0.18 6.09 -1.25
CA TYR A 62 1.27 6.04 -1.15
C TYR A 62 1.83 7.24 -0.40
N ASP A 63 1.33 8.45 -0.66
CA ASP A 63 1.74 9.65 0.03
C ASP A 63 1.49 9.53 1.54
N MET A 64 0.31 9.03 1.94
CA MET A 64 0.00 8.76 3.36
C MET A 64 0.97 7.74 3.96
N MET A 65 1.15 6.59 3.32
CA MET A 65 1.96 5.49 3.86
C MET A 65 3.45 5.85 3.96
N ILE A 66 3.97 6.61 3.01
CA ILE A 66 5.39 7.01 2.96
C ILE A 66 5.64 8.25 3.82
N ASN A 67 4.81 9.29 3.68
CA ASN A 67 5.07 10.58 4.30
C ASN A 67 4.50 10.68 5.72
N GLU A 68 3.32 10.12 5.99
CA GLU A 68 2.71 10.18 7.33
C GLU A 68 3.16 8.98 8.17
N SER A 69 3.00 7.76 7.63
CA SER A 69 3.34 6.52 8.37
C SER A 69 4.82 6.14 8.29
N LYS A 70 5.62 6.91 7.53
CA LYS A 70 7.09 6.77 7.43
C LYS A 70 7.58 5.39 6.97
N PHE A 71 6.78 4.65 6.21
CA PHE A 71 7.20 3.36 5.66
C PHE A 71 8.09 3.53 4.42
N GLU A 72 9.05 2.63 4.25
CA GLU A 72 9.78 2.52 3.00
C GLU A 72 8.84 2.16 1.84
N LYS A 73 9.11 2.75 0.67
CA LYS A 73 8.34 2.49 -0.56
C LYS A 73 8.18 0.99 -0.87
N LYS A 74 9.20 0.16 -0.61
CA LYS A 74 9.14 -1.29 -0.87
C LYS A 74 8.14 -2.01 0.04
N ALA A 75 8.04 -1.60 1.32
CA ALA A 75 7.06 -2.14 2.25
C ALA A 75 5.63 -1.74 1.83
N VAL A 76 5.44 -0.49 1.37
CA VAL A 76 4.16 -0.01 0.83
C VAL A 76 3.76 -0.75 -0.45
N ASP A 77 4.70 -0.97 -1.37
CA ASP A 77 4.49 -1.74 -2.60
C ASP A 77 4.08 -3.19 -2.27
N TYR A 78 4.73 -3.82 -1.29
CA TYR A 78 4.35 -5.14 -0.79
C TYR A 78 2.93 -5.16 -0.24
N ALA A 79 2.58 -4.20 0.62
CA ALA A 79 1.26 -4.11 1.24
C ALA A 79 0.15 -3.92 0.19
N ALA A 80 0.31 -2.95 -0.73
CA ALA A 80 -0.64 -2.68 -1.79
C ALA A 80 -0.86 -3.92 -2.69
N LYS A 81 0.23 -4.63 -3.03
CA LYS A 81 0.16 -5.88 -3.82
C LYS A 81 -0.55 -7.00 -3.07
N LYS A 82 -0.29 -7.15 -1.78
CA LYS A 82 -0.92 -8.19 -0.94
C LYS A 82 -2.42 -7.97 -0.78
N LEU A 83 -2.83 -6.71 -0.60
CA LEU A 83 -4.23 -6.34 -0.45
C LEU A 83 -4.99 -6.29 -1.79
N LYS A 84 -4.28 -6.31 -2.93
CA LYS A 84 -4.87 -6.25 -4.27
C LYS A 84 -5.86 -5.08 -4.41
N ILE A 85 -5.47 -3.90 -3.90
CA ILE A 85 -6.34 -2.73 -3.84
C ILE A 85 -6.81 -2.36 -5.25
N ASN A 86 -8.13 -2.19 -5.41
CA ASN A 86 -8.75 -1.85 -6.68
C ASN A 86 -9.04 -0.35 -6.74
N TRP A 87 -8.07 0.41 -7.27
CA TRP A 87 -8.14 1.86 -7.37
C TRP A 87 -9.32 2.37 -8.21
N LYS A 88 -9.79 1.61 -9.20
CA LYS A 88 -11.01 1.95 -9.96
C LYS A 88 -12.27 1.86 -9.11
N LYS A 89 -12.35 0.86 -8.21
CA LYS A 89 -13.45 0.75 -7.25
C LYS A 89 -13.41 1.89 -6.24
N ASN A 90 -12.22 2.26 -5.76
CA ASN A 90 -12.05 3.40 -4.86
C ASN A 90 -12.55 4.71 -5.52
N ALA A 91 -12.18 4.96 -6.78
CA ALA A 91 -12.67 6.13 -7.52
C ALA A 91 -14.20 6.14 -7.64
N LEU A 92 -14.81 5.00 -7.96
CA LEU A 92 -16.27 4.88 -8.02
C LEU A 92 -16.94 5.10 -6.66
N ALA A 93 -16.35 4.59 -5.58
CA ALA A 93 -16.89 4.76 -4.23
C ALA A 93 -16.87 6.24 -3.80
N GLN A 94 -15.77 6.96 -4.06
CA GLN A 94 -15.72 8.41 -3.83
C GLN A 94 -16.73 9.16 -4.70
N ALA A 95 -16.83 8.81 -5.99
CA ALA A 95 -17.79 9.39 -6.91
C ALA A 95 -19.24 9.24 -6.41
N LYS A 96 -19.61 8.03 -5.97
CA LYS A 96 -20.94 7.75 -5.39
C LYS A 96 -21.17 8.54 -4.10
N SER A 97 -20.15 8.70 -3.27
CA SER A 97 -20.24 9.53 -2.05
C SER A 97 -20.56 10.99 -2.40
N MET A 98 -19.77 11.60 -3.29
CA MET A 98 -19.98 12.98 -3.73
C MET A 98 -21.33 13.18 -4.42
N GLN A 99 -21.76 12.22 -5.24
CA GLN A 99 -23.06 12.25 -5.90
C GLN A 99 -24.22 12.25 -4.89
N LYS A 100 -24.11 11.50 -3.78
CA LYS A 100 -25.13 11.51 -2.70
C LYS A 100 -25.26 12.89 -2.04
N PHE A 101 -24.22 13.71 -2.07
CA PHE A 101 -24.23 15.09 -1.59
C PHE A 101 -24.58 16.11 -2.68
N GLY A 102 -25.06 15.66 -3.85
CA GLY A 102 -25.54 16.52 -4.92
C GLY A 102 -24.46 17.06 -5.88
N ALA A 103 -23.23 16.56 -5.81
CA ALA A 103 -22.18 16.97 -6.74
C ALA A 103 -22.52 16.56 -8.20
N SER A 104 -22.26 17.46 -9.16
CA SER A 104 -22.43 17.16 -10.59
C SER A 104 -21.34 16.20 -11.09
N LYS A 105 -21.56 15.59 -12.26
CA LYS A 105 -20.55 14.73 -12.90
C LYS A 105 -19.27 15.51 -13.24
N GLU A 106 -19.37 16.78 -13.63
CA GLU A 106 -18.21 17.65 -13.85
C GLU A 106 -17.44 17.86 -12.54
N THR A 107 -18.11 18.27 -11.46
CA THR A 107 -17.48 18.47 -10.15
C THR A 107 -16.82 17.19 -9.65
N ILE A 108 -17.48 16.04 -9.76
CA ILE A 108 -16.90 14.75 -9.37
C ILE A 108 -15.64 14.44 -10.18
N LYS A 109 -15.65 14.67 -11.49
CA LYS A 109 -14.50 14.44 -12.36
C LYS A 109 -13.31 15.30 -11.94
N GLU A 110 -13.54 16.57 -11.64
CA GLU A 110 -12.53 17.51 -11.16
C GLU A 110 -11.96 17.08 -9.81
N GLN A 111 -12.83 16.79 -8.83
CA GLN A 111 -12.42 16.40 -7.48
C GLN A 111 -11.65 15.09 -7.44
N LEU A 112 -12.06 14.07 -8.20
CA LEU A 112 -11.29 12.82 -8.30
C LEU A 112 -9.90 13.05 -8.93
N SER A 113 -9.79 14.00 -9.86
CA SER A 113 -8.50 14.32 -10.51
C SER A 113 -7.59 15.18 -9.63
N ALA A 114 -8.19 16.01 -8.76
CA ALA A 114 -7.48 16.90 -7.86
C ALA A 114 -6.67 16.12 -6.82
N ASN A 115 -5.49 16.63 -6.46
CA ASN A 115 -4.60 16.00 -5.48
C ASN A 115 -5.00 16.33 -4.01
N SER A 116 -6.30 16.40 -3.71
CA SER A 116 -6.85 16.69 -2.38
C SER A 116 -7.75 15.55 -1.91
N ASP A 117 -7.88 15.39 -0.58
CA ASP A 117 -8.87 14.51 0.08
C ASP A 117 -8.96 13.08 -0.47
N GLY A 118 -7.80 12.42 -0.61
CA GLY A 118 -7.74 11.06 -1.15
C GLY A 118 -7.88 10.98 -2.67
N GLY A 119 -7.97 12.11 -3.38
CA GLY A 119 -7.99 12.24 -4.84
C GLY A 119 -6.62 12.00 -5.48
N GLY A 120 -6.44 12.47 -6.72
CA GLY A 120 -5.26 12.21 -7.56
C GLY A 120 -5.40 10.90 -8.33
N PHE A 121 -6.64 10.53 -8.67
CA PHE A 121 -6.93 9.38 -9.51
C PHE A 121 -6.42 9.58 -10.94
N THR A 122 -6.00 8.50 -11.58
CA THR A 122 -5.62 8.56 -12.99
C THR A 122 -6.83 8.83 -13.88
N LYS A 123 -6.60 9.43 -15.06
CA LYS A 123 -7.66 9.64 -16.07
C LYS A 123 -8.49 8.38 -16.35
N LYS A 124 -7.87 7.20 -16.35
CA LYS A 124 -8.57 5.91 -16.57
C LYS A 124 -9.50 5.54 -15.41
N GLU A 125 -9.11 5.83 -14.17
CA GLU A 125 -9.92 5.57 -12.97
C GLU A 125 -11.07 6.57 -12.87
N VAL A 126 -10.80 7.85 -13.14
CA VAL A 126 -11.85 8.90 -13.19
C VAL A 126 -12.88 8.55 -14.26
N ASN A 127 -12.45 8.25 -15.48
CA ASN A 127 -13.37 7.87 -16.56
C ASN A 127 -14.16 6.60 -16.21
N TYR A 128 -13.53 5.63 -15.54
CA TYR A 128 -14.24 4.46 -15.05
C TYR A 128 -15.32 4.86 -14.04
N ALA A 129 -15.00 5.68 -13.04
CA ALA A 129 -15.95 6.12 -12.03
C ALA A 129 -17.15 6.83 -12.66
N ILE A 130 -16.92 7.84 -13.51
CA ILE A 130 -17.98 8.59 -14.19
C ILE A 130 -18.87 7.69 -15.05
N LYS A 131 -18.27 6.73 -15.79
CA LYS A 131 -19.03 5.79 -16.64
C LYS A 131 -19.96 4.88 -15.82
N HIS A 132 -19.61 4.58 -14.57
CA HIS A 132 -20.36 3.66 -13.71
C HIS A 132 -21.16 4.38 -12.61
N LEU A 133 -21.25 5.72 -12.66
CA LEU A 133 -22.21 6.46 -11.86
C LEU A 133 -23.62 6.25 -12.43
N GLU A 134 -24.57 6.00 -11.54
CA GLU A 134 -25.99 5.97 -11.90
C GLU A 134 -26.47 7.39 -12.22
N ASP A 135 -27.34 7.54 -13.21
CA ASP A 135 -27.97 8.82 -13.50
C ASP A 135 -29.16 9.01 -12.56
N ASN A 136 -29.00 9.83 -11.51
CA ASN A 136 -30.10 10.19 -10.59
C ASN A 136 -31.23 11.03 -11.24
N ASN A 137 -31.19 11.25 -12.55
CA ASN A 137 -32.16 12.03 -13.33
C ASN A 137 -33.16 11.18 -14.12
N LYS A 138 -33.27 9.87 -13.85
CA LYS A 138 -34.23 9.00 -14.56
C LYS A 138 -35.66 9.03 -14.01
N ASP A 139 -35.88 9.66 -12.85
CA ASP A 139 -37.16 9.61 -12.13
C ASP A 139 -37.73 10.99 -11.77
N LYS A 140 -37.42 12.05 -12.53
CA LYS A 140 -37.97 13.39 -12.27
C LYS A 140 -38.64 14.01 -13.50
#